data_AF-A0A915CNU2-F1
#
_entry.id   AF-A0A915CNU2-F1
#
_cell.length_a   1.000
_cell.length_b   1.000
_cell.length_c   1.000
_cell.angle_alpha   90.00
_cell.angle_beta   90.00
_cell.angle_gamma   90.00
#
_symmetry.space_group_name_H-M   'P 1'
#
loop_
_entity.id
_entity.type
_entity.pdbx_description
1 polymer ?
#
loop_
_entity_poly.entity_id
_entity_poly.type
_entity_poly.pdbx_seq_one_letter_code
_entity_poly.pdbx_strand_id
1 'polypeptide(L)'
;MNPSERKKQTHLRCERQRREAINNGYSELKELLPASASFVGCKTTNAAILFRAADYVKALNRSIEKNEEELQKLQTQHSALEMILQQYENFSMNSQPYSALQLQMLQNFLDSCFNSFVDHVDASNYQSFTRSLLMWIERLDFQRPADELLSPIFKS
;
A
#
# COMPACT_ATOMS: atom_id res chain seq x y z
N MET A 1 3.79 7.24 -78.75
CA MET A 1 2.96 7.33 -77.54
C MET A 1 2.66 8.80 -77.27
N ASN A 2 1.38 9.17 -77.15
CA ASN A 2 0.97 10.58 -77.08
C ASN A 2 1.32 11.15 -75.67
N PRO A 3 1.88 12.37 -75.54
CA PRO A 3 2.25 12.95 -74.22
C PRO A 3 1.13 12.92 -73.17
N SER A 4 -0.13 12.98 -73.61
CA SER A 4 -1.32 12.86 -72.76
C SER A 4 -1.47 11.46 -72.14
N GLU A 5 -1.16 10.41 -72.90
CA GLU A 5 -1.22 9.02 -72.42
C GLU A 5 -0.14 8.74 -71.37
N ARG A 6 1.06 9.29 -71.56
CA ARG A 6 2.16 9.16 -70.60
C ARG A 6 1.81 9.82 -69.26
N LYS A 7 1.17 10.99 -69.28
CA LYS A 7 0.65 11.65 -68.07
C LYS A 7 -0.43 10.80 -67.38
N LYS A 8 -1.37 10.23 -68.14
CA LYS A 8 -2.43 9.37 -67.61
C LYS A 8 -1.87 8.10 -66.94
N GLN A 9 -0.88 7.46 -67.56
CA GLN A 9 -0.23 6.27 -66.99
C GLN A 9 0.52 6.57 -65.70
N THR A 10 1.28 7.67 -65.66
CA THR A 10 1.97 8.09 -64.44
C THR A 10 0.97 8.37 -63.31
N HIS A 11 -0.12 9.09 -63.59
CA HIS A 11 -1.16 9.38 -62.60
C HIS A 11 -1.79 8.09 -62.03
N LEU A 12 -2.12 7.12 -62.88
CA LEU A 12 -2.67 5.83 -62.44
C LEU A 12 -1.67 5.04 -61.58
N ARG A 13 -0.38 5.09 -61.91
CA ARG A 13 0.68 4.46 -61.11
C ARG A 13 0.80 5.11 -59.74
N CYS A 14 0.83 6.44 -59.67
CA CYS A 14 0.87 7.19 -58.42
C CYS A 14 -0.36 6.89 -57.54
N GLU A 15 -1.56 6.88 -58.12
CA GLU A 15 -2.79 6.58 -57.36
C GLU A 15 -2.82 5.13 -56.88
N ARG A 16 -2.32 4.17 -57.66
CA ARG A 16 -2.18 2.78 -57.20
C ARG A 16 -1.25 2.69 -55.99
N GLN A 17 -0.06 3.30 -56.08
CA GLN A 17 0.90 3.30 -54.96
C GLN A 17 0.30 3.96 -53.70
N ARG A 18 -0.44 5.06 -53.87
CA ARG A 18 -1.13 5.72 -52.75
C ARG A 18 -2.15 4.78 -52.09
N ARG A 19 -2.94 4.05 -52.89
CA ARG A 19 -3.92 3.08 -52.37
C ARG A 19 -3.27 1.90 -51.68
N GLU A 20 -2.18 1.37 -52.23
CA GLU A 20 -1.41 0.29 -51.62
C GLU A 20 -0.87 0.72 -50.24
N ALA A 21 -0.28 1.91 -50.14
CA ALA A 21 0.19 2.46 -48.86
C ALA A 21 -0.95 2.60 -47.82
N ILE A 22 -2.13 3.08 -48.24
CA ILE A 22 -3.30 3.17 -47.35
C ILE A 22 -3.77 1.78 -46.89
N ASN A 23 -3.84 0.80 -47.79
CA ASN A 23 -4.26 -0.56 -47.45
C ASN A 23 -3.27 -1.25 -46.49
N ASN A 24 -1.98 -0.98 -46.65
CA ASN A 24 -0.95 -1.45 -45.71
C ASN A 24 -1.18 -0.83 -44.33
N GLY A 25 -1.42 0.49 -44.25
CA GLY A 25 -1.74 1.16 -42.99
C GLY A 25 -2.98 0.59 -42.27
N TYR A 26 -4.02 0.20 -43.01
CA TYR A 26 -5.18 -0.49 -42.41
C TYR A 26 -4.82 -1.88 -41.85
N SER A 27 -3.89 -2.59 -42.51
CA SER A 27 -3.46 -3.92 -42.08
C SER A 27 -2.61 -3.81 -40.80
N GLU A 28 -1.65 -2.89 -40.77
CA GLU A 28 -0.83 -2.58 -39.59
C GLU A 28 -1.71 -2.13 -38.41
N LEU A 29 -2.66 -1.22 -38.65
CA LEU A 29 -3.58 -0.76 -37.61
C LEU A 29 -4.40 -1.92 -37.04
N LYS A 30 -4.85 -2.85 -37.88
CA LYS A 30 -5.61 -4.02 -37.44
C LYS A 30 -4.77 -4.95 -36.56
N GLU A 31 -3.48 -5.10 -36.82
CA GLU A 31 -2.56 -5.92 -36.02
C GLU A 31 -2.30 -5.33 -34.63
N LEU A 32 -2.34 -4.01 -34.49
CA LEU A 32 -2.19 -3.32 -33.21
C LEU A 32 -3.44 -3.39 -32.32
N LEU A 33 -4.60 -3.75 -32.88
CA LEU A 33 -5.82 -3.91 -32.11
C LEU A 33 -5.77 -5.22 -31.30
N PRO A 34 -6.34 -5.22 -30.07
CA PRO A 34 -6.33 -6.41 -29.24
C PRO A 34 -7.08 -7.57 -29.90
N ALA A 35 -6.65 -8.81 -29.63
CA ALA A 35 -7.27 -10.00 -30.21
C ALA A 35 -8.77 -10.16 -29.84
N SER A 36 -9.23 -9.55 -28.75
CA SER A 36 -10.66 -9.44 -28.39
C SER A 36 -11.46 -8.59 -29.37
N ALA A 37 -10.79 -7.70 -30.12
CA ALA A 37 -11.32 -6.97 -31.26
C ALA A 37 -11.21 -7.76 -32.58
N SER A 38 -10.96 -9.07 -32.52
CA SER A 38 -10.95 -9.92 -33.71
C SER A 38 -12.32 -10.00 -34.36
N PHE A 39 -12.29 -9.97 -35.69
CA PHE A 39 -13.44 -10.19 -36.56
C PHE A 39 -13.60 -11.70 -36.77
N VAL A 40 -14.09 -12.40 -35.76
CA VAL A 40 -14.39 -13.83 -35.90
C VAL A 40 -15.58 -13.97 -36.86
N GLY A 41 -15.30 -14.48 -38.07
CA GLY A 41 -16.34 -14.88 -39.03
C GLY A 41 -16.92 -13.80 -39.96
N CYS A 42 -16.48 -12.53 -39.89
CA CYS A 42 -16.98 -11.48 -40.80
C CYS A 42 -15.84 -10.67 -41.43
N LYS A 43 -16.00 -10.22 -42.68
CA LYS A 43 -15.01 -9.39 -43.38
C LYS A 43 -14.87 -8.05 -42.67
N THR A 44 -13.72 -7.82 -42.02
CA THR A 44 -13.40 -6.55 -41.39
C THR A 44 -13.37 -5.44 -42.43
N THR A 45 -14.30 -4.49 -42.36
CA THR A 45 -14.32 -3.32 -43.25
C THR A 45 -13.38 -2.24 -42.74
N ASN A 46 -12.84 -1.41 -43.62
CA ASN A 46 -11.97 -0.28 -43.25
C ASN A 46 -12.66 0.64 -42.21
N ALA A 47 -13.97 0.88 -42.36
CA ALA A 47 -14.74 1.66 -41.40
C ALA A 47 -14.71 1.02 -39.99
N ALA A 48 -14.90 -0.29 -39.90
CA ALA A 48 -14.88 -0.98 -38.61
C ALA A 48 -13.49 -0.99 -37.95
N ILE A 49 -12.40 -1.03 -38.73
CA ILE A 49 -11.03 -0.88 -38.22
C ILE A 49 -10.88 0.49 -37.55
N LEU A 50 -11.31 1.56 -38.22
CA LEU A 50 -11.22 2.92 -37.68
C LEU A 50 -12.04 3.10 -36.40
N PHE A 51 -13.28 2.61 -36.37
CA PHE A 51 -14.14 2.70 -35.18
C PHE A 51 -13.50 1.98 -33.99
N ARG A 52 -13.03 0.75 -34.19
CA ARG A 52 -12.38 -0.03 -33.12
C ARG A 52 -11.07 0.59 -32.67
N ALA A 53 -10.29 1.16 -33.58
CA ALA A 53 -9.09 1.90 -33.22
C ALA A 53 -9.40 3.13 -32.37
N ALA A 54 -10.41 3.92 -32.74
CA ALA A 54 -10.84 5.07 -31.97
C ALA A 54 -11.33 4.68 -30.57
N ASP A 55 -12.11 3.60 -30.46
CA ASP A 55 -12.59 3.09 -29.18
C ASP A 55 -11.44 2.51 -28.34
N TYR A 56 -10.48 1.84 -28.96
CA TYR A 56 -9.32 1.30 -28.27
C TYR A 56 -8.41 2.40 -27.74
N VAL A 57 -8.15 3.47 -28.50
CA VAL A 57 -7.41 4.64 -28.01
C VAL A 57 -8.11 5.28 -26.80
N LYS A 58 -9.44 5.41 -26.83
CA LYS A 58 -10.20 5.90 -25.67
C LYS A 58 -10.07 4.97 -24.46
N ALA A 59 -10.12 3.66 -24.67
CA ALA A 59 -9.95 2.67 -23.61
C ALA A 59 -8.52 2.73 -23.01
N LEU A 60 -7.50 2.88 -23.85
CA LEU A 60 -6.11 3.06 -23.40
C LEU A 60 -5.96 4.32 -22.56
N ASN A 61 -6.50 5.46 -23.00
CA ASN A 61 -6.44 6.71 -22.24
C ASN A 61 -7.09 6.57 -20.85
N ARG A 62 -8.26 5.91 -20.77
CA ARG A 62 -8.91 5.62 -19.47
C ARG A 62 -8.06 4.69 -18.60
N SER A 63 -7.37 3.72 -19.21
CA SER A 63 -6.49 2.81 -18.48
C SER A 63 -5.26 3.54 -17.95
N ILE A 64 -4.72 4.50 -18.69
CA ILE A 64 -3.60 5.34 -18.25
C ILE A 64 -4.04 6.17 -17.05
N GLU A 65 -5.16 6.89 -17.15
CA GLU A 65 -5.72 7.71 -16.06
C GLU A 65 -5.95 6.87 -14.79
N LYS A 66 -6.57 5.70 -14.92
CA LYS A 66 -6.77 4.78 -13.79
C LYS A 66 -5.45 4.32 -13.16
N ASN A 67 -4.45 3.99 -13.98
CA ASN A 67 -3.16 3.54 -13.48
C ASN A 67 -2.41 4.69 -12.77
N GLU A 68 -2.54 5.92 -13.25
CA GLU A 68 -1.98 7.11 -12.61
C GLU A 68 -2.62 7.36 -11.23
N GLU A 69 -3.94 7.25 -11.12
CA GLU A 69 -4.65 7.34 -9.84
C GLU A 69 -4.20 6.26 -8.84
N GLU A 70 -4.07 5.01 -9.30
CA GLU A 70 -3.60 3.91 -8.45
C GLU A 70 -2.16 4.11 -8.00
N LEU A 71 -1.30 4.62 -8.88
CA LEU A 71 0.09 4.94 -8.57
C LEU A 71 0.19 6.06 -7.52
N GLN A 72 -0.59 7.13 -7.64
CA GLN A 72 -0.65 8.20 -6.64
C GLN A 72 -1.10 7.68 -5.26
N LYS A 73 -2.10 6.79 -5.25
CA LYS A 73 -2.56 6.15 -4.01
C LYS A 73 -1.44 5.33 -3.35
N LEU A 74 -0.74 4.50 -4.13
CA LEU A 74 0.36 3.69 -3.62
C LEU A 74 1.52 4.54 -3.11
N GLN A 75 1.88 5.61 -3.82
CA GLN A 75 2.91 6.57 -3.37
C GLN A 75 2.53 7.23 -2.05
N THR A 76 1.26 7.61 -1.88
CA THR A 76 0.76 8.20 -0.64
C THR A 76 0.85 7.21 0.52
N GLN A 77 0.48 5.95 0.29
CA GLN A 77 0.61 4.88 1.29
C GLN A 77 2.07 4.62 1.66
N HIS A 78 2.97 4.56 0.67
CA HIS A 78 4.40 4.39 0.90
C HIS A 78 4.97 5.51 1.78
N SER A 79 4.69 6.77 1.43
CA SER A 79 5.14 7.93 2.21
C SER A 79 4.59 7.91 3.65
N ALA A 80 3.33 7.51 3.84
CA ALA A 80 2.76 7.34 5.17
C ALA A 80 3.51 6.27 6.00
N LEU A 81 3.84 5.13 5.39
CA LEU A 81 4.60 4.07 6.05
C LEU A 81 6.03 4.51 6.38
N GLU A 82 6.70 5.23 5.47
CA GLU A 82 8.02 5.80 5.73
C GLU A 82 8.01 6.78 6.90
N MET A 83 7.00 7.65 6.97
CA MET A 83 6.84 8.54 8.12
C MET A 83 6.66 7.76 9.43
N ILE A 84 5.85 6.70 9.42
CA ILE A 84 5.66 5.85 10.61
C ILE A 84 6.98 5.20 11.03
N LEU A 85 7.75 4.65 10.08
CA LEU A 85 9.06 4.05 10.36
C LEU A 85 10.02 5.08 10.99
N GLN A 86 10.11 6.27 10.41
CA GLN A 86 10.93 7.35 10.96
C GLN A 86 10.51 7.74 12.39
N GLN A 87 9.20 7.74 12.69
CA GLN A 87 8.75 7.99 14.06
C GLN A 87 9.21 6.89 15.02
N TYR A 88 9.11 5.61 14.63
CA TYR A 88 9.60 4.50 15.47
C TYR A 88 11.12 4.56 15.69
N GLU A 89 11.89 4.90 14.67
CA GLU A 89 13.33 5.11 14.80
C GLU A 89 13.64 6.26 15.77
N ASN A 90 12.93 7.38 15.63
CA ASN A 90 13.06 8.52 16.54
C ASN A 90 12.65 8.17 17.97
N PHE A 91 11.59 7.38 18.18
CA PHE A 91 11.23 6.87 19.50
C PHE A 91 12.34 5.98 20.07
N SER A 92 12.92 5.09 19.26
CA SER A 92 14.05 4.26 19.68
C SER A 92 15.30 5.07 20.05
N MET A 93 15.53 6.23 19.43
CA MET A 93 16.69 7.10 19.72
C MET A 93 16.44 8.04 20.90
N ASN A 94 15.20 8.51 21.09
CA ASN A 94 14.82 9.41 22.18
C ASN A 94 14.42 8.67 23.46
N SER A 95 14.01 7.41 23.37
CA SER A 95 14.02 6.51 24.52
C SER A 95 15.47 6.26 24.87
N GLN A 96 16.01 7.03 25.82
CA GLN A 96 17.14 6.54 26.62
C GLN A 96 16.78 5.11 27.00
N PRO A 97 17.58 4.09 26.63
CA PRO A 97 17.28 2.74 27.05
C PRO A 97 17.14 2.82 28.56
N TYR A 98 15.96 2.52 29.09
CA TYR A 98 15.81 2.36 30.52
C TYR A 98 16.96 1.46 30.92
N SER A 99 17.82 1.94 31.82
CA SER A 99 19.03 1.21 32.11
C SER A 99 18.62 -0.20 32.54
N ALA A 100 19.44 -1.21 32.24
CA ALA A 100 19.13 -2.57 32.67
C ALA A 100 18.74 -2.62 34.16
N LEU A 101 19.33 -1.71 34.97
CA LEU A 101 18.98 -1.44 36.35
C LEU A 101 17.52 -0.95 36.54
N GLN A 102 17.05 0.05 35.79
CA GLN A 102 15.66 0.53 35.86
C GLN A 102 14.64 -0.57 35.52
N LEU A 103 14.95 -1.39 34.51
CA LEU A 103 14.09 -2.53 34.13
C LEU A 103 14.10 -3.63 35.20
N GLN A 104 15.27 -3.93 35.79
CA GLN A 104 15.38 -4.87 36.90
C GLN A 104 14.66 -4.38 38.17
N MET A 105 14.71 -3.08 38.47
CA MET A 105 13.98 -2.51 39.61
C MET A 105 12.47 -2.59 39.41
N LEU A 106 11.98 -2.31 38.19
CA LEU A 106 10.57 -2.48 37.86
C LEU A 106 10.14 -3.95 37.94
N GLN A 107 10.95 -4.87 37.42
CA GLN A 107 10.70 -6.30 37.49
C GLN A 107 10.60 -6.77 38.95
N ASN A 108 11.59 -6.41 39.78
CA ASN A 108 11.61 -6.76 41.20
C ASN A 108 10.40 -6.18 41.95
N PHE A 109 9.96 -4.97 41.59
CA PHE A 109 8.75 -4.37 42.14
C PHE A 109 7.49 -5.18 41.78
N LEU A 110 7.31 -5.49 40.50
CA LEU A 110 6.18 -6.28 40.02
C LEU A 110 6.15 -7.68 40.63
N ASP A 111 7.31 -8.34 40.74
CA ASP A 111 7.45 -9.65 41.37
C ASP A 111 7.12 -9.59 42.87
N SER A 112 7.52 -8.51 43.55
CA SER A 112 7.18 -8.28 44.97
C SER A 112 5.68 -8.07 45.17
N CYS A 113 5.03 -7.30 44.29
CA CYS A 113 3.58 -7.12 44.30
C CYS A 113 2.85 -8.45 44.03
N PHE A 114 3.34 -9.24 43.08
CA PHE A 114 2.75 -10.52 42.73
C PHE A 114 2.90 -11.56 43.84
N ASN A 115 4.07 -11.68 44.45
CA ASN A 115 4.26 -12.59 45.59
C ASN A 115 3.38 -12.18 46.78
N SER A 116 3.28 -10.88 47.06
CA SER A 116 2.36 -10.36 48.08
C SER A 116 0.90 -10.70 47.79
N PHE A 117 0.47 -10.61 46.51
CA PHE A 117 -0.85 -11.03 46.08
C PHE A 117 -1.09 -12.52 46.35
N VAL A 118 -0.15 -13.39 45.95
CA VAL A 118 -0.25 -14.84 46.12
C VAL A 118 -0.36 -15.23 47.60
N ASP A 119 0.38 -14.56 48.48
CA ASP A 119 0.36 -14.86 49.92
C ASP A 119 -0.91 -14.38 50.63
N HIS A 120 -1.54 -13.31 50.15
CA HIS A 120 -2.60 -12.61 50.89
C HIS A 120 -3.99 -12.73 50.27
N VAL A 121 -4.11 -13.15 49.00
CA VAL A 121 -5.39 -13.30 48.31
C VAL A 121 -5.81 -14.77 48.28
N ASP A 122 -6.90 -15.07 48.98
CA ASP A 122 -7.48 -16.41 49.06
C ASP A 122 -8.47 -16.66 47.91
N ALA A 123 -8.08 -17.47 46.94
CA ALA A 123 -8.92 -17.83 45.79
C ALA A 123 -9.89 -19.00 46.04
N SER A 124 -10.00 -19.51 47.27
CA SER A 124 -10.77 -20.73 47.58
C SER A 124 -12.27 -20.61 47.34
N ASN A 125 -12.86 -19.43 47.54
CA ASN A 125 -14.26 -19.15 47.25
C ASN A 125 -14.49 -17.64 47.01
N TYR A 126 -15.59 -17.27 46.34
CA TYR A 126 -15.86 -15.89 45.93
C TYR A 126 -15.92 -14.87 47.08
N GLN A 127 -16.42 -15.30 48.25
CA GLN A 127 -16.57 -14.42 49.41
C GLN A 127 -15.24 -14.23 50.15
N SER A 128 -14.43 -15.28 50.27
CA SER A 128 -13.05 -15.18 50.75
C SER A 128 -12.21 -14.33 49.81
N PHE A 129 -12.31 -14.58 48.51
CA PHE A 129 -11.55 -13.86 47.47
C PHE A 129 -11.81 -12.36 47.50
N THR A 130 -13.08 -11.95 47.46
CA THR A 130 -13.43 -10.51 47.47
C THR A 130 -12.99 -9.82 48.76
N ARG A 131 -13.09 -10.51 49.91
CA ARG A 131 -12.61 -9.99 51.19
C ARG A 131 -11.09 -9.88 51.25
N SER A 132 -10.37 -10.94 50.88
CA SER A 132 -8.90 -10.97 50.91
C SER A 132 -8.29 -10.01 49.88
N LEU A 133 -8.94 -9.85 48.72
CA LEU A 133 -8.51 -8.92 47.69
C LEU A 133 -8.64 -7.47 48.15
N LEU A 134 -9.77 -7.09 48.76
CA LEU A 134 -9.97 -5.74 49.31
C LEU A 134 -8.96 -5.43 50.41
N MET A 135 -8.74 -6.38 51.34
CA MET A 135 -7.74 -6.24 52.40
C MET A 135 -6.31 -6.14 51.85
N TRP A 136 -6.00 -6.86 50.78
CA TRP A 136 -4.70 -6.77 50.12
C TRP A 136 -4.51 -5.42 49.41
N ILE A 137 -5.52 -4.92 48.71
CA ILE A 137 -5.48 -3.59 48.05
C ILE A 137 -5.30 -2.47 49.09
N GLU A 138 -5.98 -2.53 50.23
CA GLU A 138 -5.79 -1.53 51.30
C GLU A 138 -4.41 -1.59 51.93
N ARG A 139 -3.74 -2.75 51.87
CA ARG A 139 -2.40 -2.98 52.41
C ARG A 139 -1.29 -2.71 51.40
N LEU A 140 -1.62 -2.67 50.10
CA LEU A 140 -0.73 -2.23 49.03
C LEU A 140 -0.47 -0.73 49.16
N ASP A 141 0.58 -0.40 49.87
CA ASP A 141 1.13 0.94 49.91
C ASP A 141 1.97 1.17 48.65
N PHE A 142 1.39 1.79 47.61
CA PHE A 142 2.10 2.14 46.38
C PHE A 142 3.11 3.30 46.57
N GLN A 143 3.04 4.03 47.70
CA GLN A 143 3.91 5.19 47.94
C GLN A 143 5.30 4.78 48.41
N ARG A 144 5.42 3.80 49.33
CA ARG A 144 6.72 3.35 49.85
C ARG A 144 7.68 2.76 48.80
N PRO A 145 7.25 1.80 47.95
CA PRO A 145 8.12 1.22 46.94
C PRO A 145 8.46 2.23 45.85
N ALA A 146 7.53 3.13 45.50
CA ALA A 146 7.80 4.20 44.56
C ALA A 146 8.86 5.17 45.10
N ASP A 147 8.79 5.58 46.37
CA ASP A 147 9.80 6.47 46.98
C ASP A 147 11.16 5.78 47.18
N GLU A 148 11.20 4.51 47.62
CA GLU A 148 12.46 3.77 47.78
C GLU A 148 13.13 3.43 46.43
N LEU A 149 12.34 3.10 45.39
CA LEU A 149 12.86 2.69 44.09
C LEU A 149 13.12 3.87 43.14
N LEU A 150 12.43 5.00 43.28
CA LEU A 150 12.62 6.19 42.43
C LEU A 150 13.58 7.22 43.04
N SER A 151 13.78 7.24 44.37
CA SER A 151 14.73 8.17 45.01
C SER A 151 16.19 8.08 44.50
N PRO A 152 16.72 6.91 44.07
CA PRO A 152 18.07 6.83 43.50
C PRO A 152 18.14 7.40 42.07
N ILE A 153 17.02 7.50 41.36
CA ILE A 153 16.96 7.92 39.96
C ILE A 153 16.95 9.46 39.83
N PHE A 154 16.41 10.17 40.82
CA PHE A 154 16.29 11.64 40.82
C PHE A 154 17.42 12.38 41.56
N LYS A 155 18.42 11.67 42.10
CA LYS A 155 19.54 12.25 42.86
C LYS A 155 20.86 12.40 42.07
N SER A 156 20.82 12.37 40.74
CA SER A 156 22.00 12.67 39.91
C SER A 156 21.82 13.88 39.01
#